data_AF-A0A6A5HMW7-F1
#
_entry.id   AF-A0A6A5HMW7-F1
#
_cell.length_a   1.000
_cell.length_b   1.000
_cell.length_c   1.000
_cell.angle_alpha   90.00
_cell.angle_beta   90.00
_cell.angle_gamma   90.00
#
_symmetry.space_group_name_H-M   'P 1'
#
loop_
_entity.id
_entity.type
_entity.pdbx_description
1 polymer ?
#
loop_
_entity_poly.entity_id
_entity_poly.type
_entity_poly.pdbx_seq_one_letter_code
_entity_poly.pdbx_strand_id
1 'polypeptide(L)'
;MPLPLSYPGLRCVLEHLEAVKRARIIGRSPVLQKVDKTIPLCLKNLHIKRHKLTINNLSIEYDKDEVKFKMNEKTISRKGLESREDTIKKLVHFYICGRSITRVDKLDWGYSLLPDRVMPVDLKLSINSLDAFSREDFETVLPFIDPHSFPLKTVIAIPETSIFDNQIVKSAETLIVNLCPLILYFINVQMATVEDLKKLKNKTVVFQNLWVMRNNIILLIKHQMETKKATGTTFVISIKNKDFINKMLREFEQAFGESRCDLFFIAINNELRILVYKVKDSEEGCPYKMIVNLILGL
;
A
#
# COMPACT_ATOMS: atom_id res chain seq x y z
N MET A 1 -20.32 -23.17 37.62
CA MET A 1 -20.26 -22.32 36.41
C MET A 1 -19.24 -21.22 36.65
N PRO A 2 -18.33 -20.93 35.71
CA PRO A 2 -17.44 -19.77 35.85
C PRO A 2 -18.26 -18.48 35.89
N LEU A 3 -17.82 -17.52 36.70
CA LEU A 3 -18.44 -16.20 36.79
C LEU A 3 -18.39 -15.51 35.41
N PRO A 4 -19.49 -14.87 34.96
CA PRO A 4 -19.47 -14.09 33.73
C PRO A 4 -18.46 -12.95 33.86
N LEU A 5 -17.76 -12.64 32.77
CA LEU A 5 -16.83 -11.51 32.74
C LEU A 5 -17.57 -10.21 33.05
N SER A 6 -16.95 -9.35 33.87
CA SER A 6 -17.44 -7.99 34.09
C SER A 6 -17.38 -7.17 32.80
N TYR A 7 -18.19 -6.12 32.71
CA TYR A 7 -18.23 -5.24 31.54
C TYR A 7 -16.86 -4.66 31.14
N PRO A 8 -16.01 -4.19 32.08
CA PRO A 8 -14.64 -3.77 31.75
C PRO A 8 -13.76 -4.91 31.23
N GLY A 9 -13.88 -6.11 31.82
CA GLY A 9 -13.12 -7.29 31.39
C GLY A 9 -13.49 -7.72 29.97
N LEU A 10 -14.78 -7.74 29.64
CA LEU A 10 -15.26 -8.05 28.30
C LEU A 10 -14.78 -7.03 27.26
N ARG A 11 -14.83 -5.73 27.60
CA ARG A 11 -14.33 -4.66 26.73
C ARG A 11 -12.84 -4.85 26.43
N CYS A 12 -12.03 -5.10 27.47
CA CYS A 12 -10.60 -5.33 27.33
C CYS A 12 -10.28 -6.52 26.41
N VAL A 13 -11.01 -7.63 26.57
CA VAL A 13 -10.82 -8.82 25.72
C VAL A 13 -11.15 -8.52 24.26
N LEU A 14 -12.27 -7.84 24.00
CA LEU A 14 -12.69 -7.50 22.63
C LEU A 14 -11.73 -6.50 21.97
N GLU A 15 -11.17 -5.55 22.73
CA GLU A 15 -10.22 -4.55 22.22
C GLU A 15 -8.91 -5.18 21.71
N HIS A 16 -8.42 -6.22 22.38
CA HIS A 16 -7.18 -6.90 22.01
C HIS A 16 -7.41 -8.09 21.06
N LEU A 17 -8.66 -8.39 20.72
CA LEU A 17 -8.99 -9.45 19.78
C LEU A 17 -8.84 -8.96 18.35
N GLU A 18 -8.20 -9.77 17.51
CA GLU A 18 -8.09 -9.50 16.08
C GLU A 18 -9.48 -9.27 15.45
N ALA A 19 -9.59 -8.24 14.60
CA ALA A 19 -10.84 -7.69 14.11
C ALA A 19 -11.78 -8.71 13.45
N VAL A 20 -11.26 -9.63 12.63
CA VAL A 20 -12.08 -10.66 11.97
C VAL A 20 -12.61 -11.67 12.99
N LYS A 21 -11.76 -12.11 13.93
CA LYS A 21 -12.19 -12.98 15.04
C LYS A 21 -13.26 -12.28 15.90
N ARG A 22 -13.06 -11.00 16.18
CA ARG A 22 -14.02 -10.16 16.93
C ARG A 22 -15.38 -10.09 16.22
N ALA A 23 -15.39 -9.79 14.93
CA ALA A 23 -16.60 -9.75 14.10
C ALA A 23 -17.40 -11.06 14.15
N ARG A 24 -16.70 -12.21 14.15
CA ARG A 24 -17.34 -13.54 14.24
C ARG A 24 -18.03 -13.79 15.59
N ILE A 25 -17.45 -13.31 16.68
CA ILE A 25 -18.02 -13.45 18.04
C ILE A 25 -19.26 -12.57 18.17
N ILE A 26 -19.15 -11.28 17.83
CA ILE A 26 -20.24 -10.32 18.00
C ILE A 26 -21.40 -10.57 17.02
N GLY A 27 -21.13 -11.14 15.84
CA GLY A 27 -22.16 -11.46 14.85
C GLY A 27 -23.26 -12.40 15.34
N ARG A 28 -23.06 -13.07 16.48
CA ARG A 28 -24.01 -13.99 17.11
C ARG A 28 -24.72 -13.42 18.34
N SER A 29 -24.40 -12.20 18.77
CA SER A 29 -24.97 -11.60 19.97
C SER A 29 -25.21 -10.09 19.81
N PRO A 30 -26.47 -9.63 19.77
CA PRO A 30 -26.81 -8.22 19.69
C PRO A 30 -26.27 -7.38 20.86
N VAL A 31 -26.18 -7.99 22.05
CA VAL A 31 -25.59 -7.32 23.23
C VAL A 31 -24.11 -7.04 23.01
N LEU A 32 -23.36 -8.02 22.52
CA LEU A 32 -21.94 -7.84 22.22
C LEU A 32 -21.72 -6.83 21.09
N GLN A 33 -22.61 -6.76 20.10
CA GLN A 33 -22.53 -5.74 19.05
C GLN A 33 -22.63 -4.32 19.62
N LYS A 34 -23.48 -4.08 20.62
CA LYS A 34 -23.58 -2.75 21.27
C LYS A 34 -22.28 -2.38 21.97
N VAL A 35 -21.69 -3.32 22.71
CA VAL A 35 -20.39 -3.10 23.39
C VAL A 35 -19.28 -2.88 22.36
N ASP A 36 -19.24 -3.68 21.30
CA ASP A 36 -18.25 -3.60 20.23
C ASP A 36 -18.14 -2.22 19.59
N LYS A 37 -19.28 -1.56 19.39
CA LYS A 37 -19.36 -0.21 18.81
C LYS A 37 -18.63 0.86 19.62
N THR A 38 -18.44 0.62 20.92
CA THR A 38 -17.69 1.52 21.82
C THR A 38 -16.17 1.31 21.76
N ILE A 39 -15.73 0.25 21.09
CA ILE A 39 -14.33 -0.16 21.02
C ILE A 39 -13.78 0.22 19.64
N PRO A 40 -12.65 0.96 19.58
CA PRO A 40 -11.96 1.25 18.33
C PRO A 40 -11.73 -0.01 17.48
N LEU A 41 -11.80 0.15 16.17
CA LEU A 41 -11.42 -0.89 15.21
C LEU A 41 -10.02 -0.61 14.71
N CYS A 42 -9.11 -1.57 14.91
CA CYS A 42 -7.75 -1.50 14.40
C CYS A 42 -7.55 -2.60 13.34
N LEU A 43 -7.30 -2.20 12.10
CA LEU A 43 -7.07 -3.10 10.96
C LEU A 43 -5.63 -2.96 10.50
N LYS A 44 -5.00 -4.09 10.15
CA LYS A 44 -3.70 -4.09 9.48
C LYS A 44 -3.88 -3.78 8.00
N ASN A 45 -4.80 -4.47 7.33
CA ASN A 45 -5.06 -4.30 5.91
C ASN A 45 -6.55 -4.14 5.67
N LEU A 46 -6.93 -3.12 4.90
CA LEU A 46 -8.28 -2.97 4.36
C LEU A 46 -8.17 -2.77 2.85
N HIS A 47 -8.73 -3.68 2.06
CA HIS A 47 -8.73 -3.58 0.61
C HIS A 47 -10.16 -3.48 0.14
N ILE A 48 -10.51 -2.39 -0.53
CA ILE A 48 -11.84 -2.15 -1.07
C ILE A 48 -11.72 -2.04 -2.58
N LYS A 49 -12.23 -3.07 -3.28
CA LYS A 49 -12.24 -3.18 -4.74
C LYS A 49 -13.62 -3.56 -5.23
N ARG A 50 -13.88 -3.33 -6.52
CA ARG A 50 -15.16 -3.62 -7.20
C ARG A 50 -15.81 -4.96 -6.83
N HIS A 51 -15.01 -6.03 -6.79
CA HIS A 51 -15.50 -7.40 -6.58
C HIS A 51 -14.94 -8.06 -5.32
N LYS A 52 -14.24 -7.30 -4.47
CA LYS A 52 -13.52 -7.87 -3.34
C LYS A 52 -13.35 -6.86 -2.22
N LEU A 53 -13.74 -7.28 -1.01
CA LEU A 53 -13.40 -6.63 0.25
C LEU A 53 -12.43 -7.52 0.99
N THR A 54 -11.27 -7.01 1.40
CA THR A 54 -10.34 -7.75 2.25
C THR A 54 -10.15 -7.00 3.56
N ILE A 55 -10.32 -7.70 4.68
CA ILE A 55 -10.09 -7.18 6.03
C ILE A 55 -9.08 -8.12 6.68
N ASN A 56 -7.87 -7.64 6.91
CA ASN A 56 -6.74 -8.44 7.35
C ASN A 56 -6.59 -9.70 6.48
N ASN A 57 -6.89 -10.89 7.02
CA ASN A 57 -6.78 -12.17 6.32
C ASN A 57 -8.13 -12.70 5.79
N LEU A 58 -9.22 -11.98 6.02
CA LEU A 58 -10.54 -12.31 5.48
C LEU A 58 -10.70 -11.66 4.10
N SER A 59 -10.88 -12.47 3.07
CA SER A 59 -11.23 -12.04 1.73
C SER A 59 -12.70 -12.36 1.46
N ILE A 60 -13.47 -11.35 1.10
CA ILE A 60 -14.88 -11.46 0.73
C ILE A 60 -15.00 -11.10 -0.74
N GLU A 61 -15.36 -12.08 -1.57
CA GLU A 61 -15.52 -11.92 -3.01
C GLU A 61 -17.00 -11.93 -3.39
N TYR A 62 -17.36 -11.05 -4.34
CA TYR A 62 -18.73 -10.82 -4.78
C TYR A 62 -18.89 -11.21 -6.24
N ASP A 63 -19.72 -12.22 -6.48
CA ASP A 63 -20.27 -12.53 -7.80
C ASP A 63 -21.75 -12.10 -7.86
N LYS A 64 -22.38 -12.13 -9.04
CA LYS A 64 -23.76 -11.65 -9.24
C LYS A 64 -24.76 -12.25 -8.25
N ASP A 65 -24.61 -13.54 -7.92
CA ASP A 65 -25.57 -14.28 -7.10
C ASP A 65 -24.94 -14.96 -5.87
N GLU A 66 -23.65 -14.74 -5.62
CA GLU A 66 -22.89 -15.46 -4.59
C GLU A 66 -21.86 -14.57 -3.90
N VAL A 67 -21.81 -14.66 -2.56
CA VAL A 67 -20.72 -14.08 -1.75
C VAL A 67 -19.86 -15.21 -1.21
N LYS A 68 -18.56 -15.13 -1.47
CA LYS A 68 -17.55 -16.08 -0.99
C LYS A 68 -16.71 -15.45 0.11
N PHE A 69 -16.75 -16.04 1.29
CA PHE A 69 -15.88 -15.71 2.41
C PHE A 69 -14.72 -16.68 2.41
N LYS A 70 -13.51 -16.18 2.19
CA LYS A 70 -12.26 -16.93 2.21
C LYS A 70 -11.42 -16.46 3.38
N MET A 71 -11.02 -17.39 4.24
CA MET A 71 -10.12 -17.12 5.36
C MET A 71 -9.17 -18.30 5.49
N ASN A 72 -7.88 -18.04 5.27
CA ASN A 72 -6.86 -19.09 5.10
C ASN A 72 -7.30 -20.08 4.00
N GLU A 73 -7.27 -21.38 4.26
CA GLU A 73 -7.68 -22.43 3.31
C GLU A 73 -9.18 -22.72 3.32
N LYS A 74 -9.97 -22.03 4.15
CA LYS A 74 -11.40 -22.28 4.29
C LYS A 74 -12.21 -21.29 3.45
N THR A 75 -13.10 -21.82 2.63
CA THR A 75 -14.05 -21.04 1.84
C THR A 75 -15.48 -21.39 2.23
N ILE A 76 -16.30 -20.39 2.52
CA ILE A 76 -17.74 -20.52 2.74
C ILE A 76 -18.43 -19.65 1.70
N SER A 77 -19.42 -20.20 1.00
CA SER A 77 -20.23 -19.41 0.08
C SER A 77 -21.67 -19.30 0.54
N ARG A 78 -22.32 -18.19 0.17
CA ARG A 78 -23.73 -17.94 0.41
C ARG A 78 -24.37 -17.46 -0.89
N LYS A 79 -25.51 -18.06 -1.24
CA LYS A 79 -26.34 -17.72 -2.41
C LYS A 79 -27.63 -17.03 -1.96
N GLY A 80 -28.31 -16.37 -2.90
CA GLY A 80 -29.62 -15.75 -2.65
C GLY A 80 -29.52 -14.42 -1.91
N LEU A 81 -28.52 -13.61 -2.26
CA LEU A 81 -28.34 -12.27 -1.72
C LEU A 81 -29.06 -11.23 -2.58
N GLU A 82 -29.32 -10.07 -1.98
CA GLU A 82 -29.81 -8.88 -2.67
C GLU A 82 -28.81 -8.40 -3.75
N SER A 83 -29.08 -7.23 -4.34
CA SER A 83 -28.15 -6.61 -5.28
C SER A 83 -26.71 -6.57 -4.72
N ARG A 84 -25.73 -6.64 -5.63
CA ARG A 84 -24.31 -6.56 -5.29
C ARG A 84 -23.98 -5.35 -4.42
N GLU A 85 -24.59 -4.21 -4.73
CA GLU A 85 -24.36 -2.94 -4.01
C GLU A 85 -24.86 -3.01 -2.57
N ASP A 86 -26.06 -3.54 -2.36
CA ASP A 86 -26.66 -3.68 -1.03
C ASP A 86 -25.86 -4.67 -0.18
N THR A 87 -25.36 -5.73 -0.81
CA THR A 87 -24.46 -6.69 -0.17
C THR A 87 -23.17 -6.02 0.31
N ILE A 88 -22.50 -5.23 -0.54
CA ILE A 88 -21.27 -4.52 -0.16
C ILE A 88 -21.57 -3.51 0.94
N LYS A 89 -22.64 -2.71 0.80
CA LYS A 89 -23.07 -1.74 1.82
C LYS A 89 -23.26 -2.41 3.18
N LYS A 90 -23.98 -3.54 3.23
CA LYS A 90 -24.23 -4.30 4.47
C LYS A 90 -22.94 -4.81 5.10
N LEU A 91 -21.99 -5.30 4.29
CA LEU A 91 -20.73 -5.83 4.78
C LEU A 91 -19.81 -4.72 5.29
N VAL A 92 -19.68 -3.63 4.54
CA VAL A 92 -18.94 -2.44 4.98
C VAL A 92 -19.54 -1.92 6.28
N HIS A 93 -20.86 -1.79 6.35
CA HIS A 93 -21.54 -1.35 7.55
C HIS A 93 -21.29 -2.29 8.76
N PHE A 94 -21.33 -3.61 8.55
CA PHE A 94 -21.10 -4.58 9.62
C PHE A 94 -19.65 -4.60 10.11
N TYR A 95 -18.70 -4.65 9.18
CA TYR A 95 -17.29 -4.86 9.51
C TYR A 95 -16.54 -3.57 9.86
N ILE A 96 -16.95 -2.43 9.32
CA ILE A 96 -16.17 -1.18 9.37
C ILE A 96 -16.93 -0.12 10.17
N CYS A 97 -18.22 0.08 9.88
CA CYS A 97 -18.98 1.22 10.38
C CYS A 97 -19.55 1.03 11.79
N GLY A 98 -20.13 2.12 12.31
CA GLY A 98 -20.81 2.13 13.60
C GLY A 98 -19.87 2.12 14.81
N ARG A 99 -18.58 2.41 14.61
CA ARG A 99 -17.55 2.48 15.65
C ARG A 99 -16.98 3.89 15.71
N SER A 100 -16.61 4.32 16.92
CA SER A 100 -16.13 5.68 17.17
C SER A 100 -14.80 6.00 16.48
N ILE A 101 -13.93 5.01 16.32
CA ILE A 101 -12.59 5.18 15.73
C ILE A 101 -12.25 3.97 14.88
N THR A 102 -11.87 4.20 13.62
CA THR A 102 -11.35 3.16 12.73
C THR A 102 -9.95 3.51 12.28
N ARG A 103 -8.96 2.76 12.79
CA ARG A 103 -7.55 2.86 12.40
C ARG A 103 -7.21 1.75 11.42
N VAL A 104 -6.56 2.09 10.32
CA VAL A 104 -6.17 1.13 9.27
C VAL A 104 -4.70 1.38 8.93
N ASP A 105 -3.83 0.41 9.14
CA ASP A 105 -2.42 0.59 8.82
C ASP A 105 -2.20 0.75 7.31
N LYS A 106 -2.74 -0.16 6.50
CA LYS A 106 -2.73 -0.08 5.03
C LYS A 106 -4.14 -0.13 4.42
N LEU A 107 -4.47 0.89 3.63
CA LEU A 107 -5.68 0.99 2.81
C LEU A 107 -5.34 0.77 1.33
N ASP A 108 -5.89 -0.26 0.72
CA ASP A 108 -5.88 -0.50 -0.74
C ASP A 108 -7.24 -0.10 -1.32
N TRP A 109 -7.24 0.97 -2.10
CA TRP A 109 -8.42 1.65 -2.61
C TRP A 109 -8.46 1.57 -4.14
N GLY A 110 -9.25 0.62 -4.65
CA GLY A 110 -9.54 0.48 -6.08
C GLY A 110 -11.02 0.71 -6.34
N TYR A 111 -11.48 1.91 -6.01
CA TYR A 111 -12.89 2.27 -5.82
C TYR A 111 -13.51 2.96 -7.04
N SER A 112 -12.72 3.40 -8.01
CA SER A 112 -13.15 4.00 -9.30
C SER A 112 -14.19 3.18 -10.10
N LEU A 113 -14.49 1.94 -9.69
CA LEU A 113 -15.48 1.07 -10.30
C LEU A 113 -16.65 0.68 -9.39
N LEU A 114 -16.79 1.29 -8.21
CA LEU A 114 -17.93 1.13 -7.33
C LEU A 114 -18.94 2.27 -7.56
N PRO A 115 -20.26 1.98 -7.54
CA PRO A 115 -21.28 3.00 -7.71
C PRO A 115 -21.27 3.99 -6.54
N ASP A 116 -21.64 5.23 -6.84
CA ASP A 116 -21.83 6.28 -5.84
C ASP A 116 -22.70 5.76 -4.70
N ARG A 117 -22.34 6.09 -3.45
CA ARG A 117 -23.09 5.80 -2.21
C ARG A 117 -22.93 4.40 -1.58
N VAL A 118 -21.95 3.59 -1.97
CA VAL A 118 -21.67 2.32 -1.26
C VAL A 118 -20.96 2.53 0.09
N MET A 119 -20.13 3.58 0.22
CA MET A 119 -19.55 3.97 1.52
C MET A 119 -20.50 4.88 2.31
N PRO A 120 -20.54 4.75 3.65
CA PRO A 120 -21.25 5.69 4.51
C PRO A 120 -20.59 7.06 4.49
N VAL A 121 -21.41 8.12 4.51
CA VAL A 121 -20.95 9.52 4.44
C VAL A 121 -20.15 9.92 5.69
N ASP A 122 -20.43 9.31 6.84
CA ASP A 122 -19.78 9.55 8.12
C ASP A 122 -18.52 8.70 8.34
N LEU A 123 -18.14 7.85 7.38
CA LEU A 123 -16.95 7.02 7.51
C LEU A 123 -15.68 7.87 7.48
N LYS A 124 -14.90 7.80 8.56
CA LYS A 124 -13.56 8.38 8.66
C LYS A 124 -12.54 7.31 9.07
N LEU A 125 -11.51 7.16 8.26
CA LEU A 125 -10.42 6.20 8.42
C LEU A 125 -9.14 6.94 8.76
N SER A 126 -8.57 6.65 9.93
CA SER A 126 -7.21 7.06 10.26
C SER A 126 -6.24 6.06 9.64
N ILE A 127 -5.42 6.49 8.68
CA ILE A 127 -4.57 5.60 7.90
C ILE A 127 -3.09 5.98 7.90
N ASN A 128 -2.19 5.00 7.85
CA ASN A 128 -0.75 5.25 7.67
C ASN A 128 -0.31 5.13 6.21
N SER A 129 -0.91 4.18 5.49
CA SER A 129 -0.55 3.86 4.11
C SER A 129 -1.76 3.79 3.19
N LEU A 130 -1.62 4.39 2.00
CA LEU A 130 -2.59 4.33 0.91
C LEU A 130 -1.98 3.65 -0.32
N ASP A 131 -2.72 2.73 -0.92
CA ASP A 131 -2.42 2.06 -2.19
C ASP A 131 -3.58 2.34 -3.13
N ALA A 132 -3.35 3.19 -4.13
CA ALA A 132 -4.38 3.66 -5.06
C ALA A 132 -3.88 3.52 -6.50
N PHE A 133 -4.75 3.05 -7.40
CA PHE A 133 -4.33 2.62 -8.73
C PHE A 133 -4.54 3.70 -9.80
N SER A 134 -5.49 4.61 -9.63
CA SER A 134 -5.77 5.68 -10.59
C SER A 134 -5.87 7.05 -9.92
N ARG A 135 -5.86 8.11 -10.74
CA ARG A 135 -6.12 9.47 -10.28
C ARG A 135 -7.47 9.57 -9.57
N GLU A 136 -8.50 8.95 -10.14
CA GLU A 136 -9.86 8.91 -9.60
C GLU A 136 -9.91 8.18 -8.25
N ASP A 137 -9.09 7.16 -8.03
CA ASP A 137 -8.99 6.49 -6.72
C ASP A 137 -8.48 7.46 -5.64
N PHE A 138 -7.49 8.31 -5.95
CA PHE A 138 -7.02 9.34 -5.03
C PHE A 138 -8.08 10.41 -4.73
N GLU A 139 -8.89 10.79 -5.71
CA GLU A 139 -9.97 11.77 -5.53
C GLU A 139 -11.13 11.19 -4.72
N THR A 140 -11.52 9.95 -5.00
CA THR A 140 -12.65 9.29 -4.35
C THR A 140 -12.36 8.83 -2.92
N VAL A 141 -11.10 8.59 -2.56
CA VAL A 141 -10.75 8.17 -1.19
C VAL A 141 -10.73 9.35 -0.20
N LEU A 142 -10.45 10.57 -0.68
CA LEU A 142 -10.26 11.76 0.15
C LEU A 142 -11.38 12.02 1.17
N PRO A 143 -12.67 11.93 0.82
CA PRO A 143 -13.76 12.15 1.77
C PRO A 143 -13.75 11.19 2.96
N PHE A 144 -13.13 10.02 2.83
CA PHE A 144 -13.16 8.95 3.83
C PHE A 144 -11.91 8.88 4.71
N ILE A 145 -10.86 9.65 4.40
CA ILE A 145 -9.65 9.70 5.21
C ILE A 145 -9.83 10.75 6.31
N ASP A 146 -9.45 10.40 7.53
CA ASP A 146 -9.33 11.35 8.64
C ASP A 146 -8.21 12.34 8.31
N PRO A 147 -8.47 13.67 8.29
CA PRO A 147 -7.46 14.68 7.99
C PRO A 147 -6.17 14.58 8.83
N HIS A 148 -6.26 14.06 10.07
CA HIS A 148 -5.09 13.83 10.94
C HIS A 148 -4.14 12.76 10.41
N SER A 149 -4.54 11.98 9.41
CA SER A 149 -3.67 10.99 8.75
C SER A 149 -2.61 11.66 7.86
N PHE A 150 -2.82 12.90 7.43
CA PHE A 150 -1.92 13.58 6.50
C PHE A 150 -0.78 14.34 7.23
N PRO A 151 0.43 14.39 6.64
CA PRO A 151 0.87 13.64 5.46
C PRO A 151 0.98 12.14 5.75
N LEU A 152 0.64 11.31 4.75
CA LEU A 152 0.71 9.85 4.90
C LEU A 152 2.17 9.38 5.03
N LYS A 153 2.38 8.31 5.79
CA LYS A 153 3.70 7.70 5.92
C LYS A 153 4.12 7.04 4.60
N THR A 154 3.21 6.30 3.97
CA THR A 154 3.51 5.55 2.74
C THR A 154 2.39 5.69 1.72
N VAL A 155 2.73 6.05 0.49
CA VAL A 155 1.81 5.99 -0.65
C VAL A 155 2.34 5.01 -1.69
N ILE A 156 1.49 4.11 -2.15
CA ILE A 156 1.77 3.19 -3.26
C ILE A 156 0.99 3.68 -4.48
N ALA A 157 1.69 3.83 -5.60
CA ALA A 157 1.16 4.35 -6.84
C ALA A 157 1.78 3.65 -8.06
N ILE A 158 1.05 3.63 -9.17
CA ILE A 158 1.61 3.22 -10.46
C ILE A 158 2.47 4.36 -11.06
N PRO A 159 3.44 4.06 -11.94
CA PRO A 159 4.30 5.05 -12.56
C PRO A 159 3.58 5.83 -13.67
N GLU A 160 2.59 6.64 -13.30
CA GLU A 160 1.84 7.48 -14.24
C GLU A 160 2.13 8.96 -13.95
N THR A 161 2.41 9.74 -15.00
CA THR A 161 2.68 11.18 -14.88
C THR A 161 1.57 11.91 -14.11
N SER A 162 0.32 11.57 -14.42
CA SER A 162 -0.85 12.22 -13.82
C SER A 162 -0.95 11.97 -12.30
N ILE A 163 -0.43 10.85 -11.80
CA ILE A 163 -0.49 10.48 -10.38
C ILE A 163 0.63 11.15 -9.58
N PHE A 164 1.83 11.28 -10.17
CA PHE A 164 2.96 11.93 -9.48
C PHE A 164 2.72 13.41 -9.17
N ASP A 165 1.78 14.05 -9.88
CA ASP A 165 1.41 15.42 -9.59
C ASP A 165 0.46 15.59 -8.40
N ASN A 166 -0.12 14.50 -7.89
CA ASN A 166 -1.07 14.50 -6.79
C ASN A 166 -0.40 14.95 -5.46
N GLN A 167 -1.08 15.79 -4.68
CA GLN A 167 -0.56 16.32 -3.42
C GLN A 167 -0.35 15.25 -2.34
N ILE A 168 -1.19 14.22 -2.30
CA ILE A 168 -1.05 13.08 -1.37
C ILE A 168 0.25 12.32 -1.69
N VAL A 169 0.54 12.12 -2.98
CA VAL A 169 1.77 11.46 -3.45
C VAL A 169 2.99 12.32 -3.11
N LYS A 170 2.95 13.63 -3.40
CA LYS A 170 4.08 14.55 -3.16
C LYS A 170 4.42 14.73 -1.68
N SER A 171 3.42 14.70 -0.80
CA SER A 171 3.58 14.96 0.62
C SER A 171 3.96 13.73 1.45
N ALA A 172 3.82 12.51 0.90
CA ALA A 172 4.12 11.29 1.63
C ALA A 172 5.61 11.17 1.98
N GLU A 173 5.93 10.58 3.14
CA GLU A 173 7.32 10.32 3.51
C GLU A 173 7.97 9.32 2.54
N THR A 174 7.29 8.19 2.30
CA THR A 174 7.71 7.12 1.39
C THR A 174 6.75 6.98 0.22
N LEU A 175 7.26 7.10 -0.99
CA LEU A 175 6.54 6.75 -2.22
C LEU A 175 7.01 5.39 -2.71
N ILE A 176 6.10 4.42 -2.82
CA ILE A 176 6.35 3.15 -3.48
C ILE A 176 5.74 3.23 -4.88
N VAL A 177 6.60 3.32 -5.88
CA VAL A 177 6.19 3.21 -7.28
C VAL A 177 6.17 1.73 -7.64
N ASN A 178 4.99 1.16 -7.86
CA ASN A 178 4.84 -0.27 -8.13
C ASN A 178 4.03 -0.48 -9.41
N LEU A 179 4.55 -1.32 -10.30
CA LEU A 179 3.84 -1.74 -11.50
C LEU A 179 3.73 -3.26 -11.51
N CYS A 180 2.50 -3.77 -11.40
CA CYS A 180 2.27 -5.19 -11.61
C CYS A 180 2.26 -5.48 -13.12
N PRO A 181 3.11 -6.39 -13.64
CA PRO A 181 3.19 -6.67 -15.08
C PRO A 181 1.87 -7.13 -15.70
N LEU A 182 1.01 -7.79 -14.91
CA LEU A 182 -0.31 -8.24 -15.36
C LEU A 182 -1.25 -7.07 -15.69
N ILE A 183 -1.02 -5.88 -15.12
CA ILE A 183 -1.86 -4.69 -15.33
C ILE A 183 -1.62 -4.06 -16.71
N LEU A 184 -0.41 -4.21 -17.27
CA LEU A 184 -0.07 -3.67 -18.59
C LEU A 184 -0.95 -4.22 -19.73
N TYR A 185 -1.57 -5.39 -19.53
CA TYR A 185 -2.49 -5.98 -20.51
C TYR A 185 -3.90 -5.37 -20.47
N PHE A 186 -4.26 -4.67 -19.39
CA PHE A 186 -5.64 -4.22 -19.16
C PHE A 186 -5.80 -2.71 -19.27
N ILE A 187 -4.72 -1.93 -19.34
CA ILE A 187 -4.80 -0.46 -19.28
C ILE A 187 -3.75 0.19 -20.20
N ASN A 188 -4.15 1.25 -20.90
CA ASN A 188 -3.25 2.14 -21.62
C ASN A 188 -2.75 3.23 -20.67
N VAL A 189 -1.67 2.96 -19.93
CA VAL A 189 -1.09 3.91 -18.97
C VAL A 189 -0.05 4.78 -19.65
N GLN A 190 -0.18 6.10 -19.53
CA GLN A 190 0.90 7.02 -19.90
C GLN A 190 2.00 6.95 -18.85
N MET A 191 2.99 6.08 -19.12
CA MET A 191 4.11 5.85 -18.23
C MET A 191 4.89 7.14 -17.94
N ALA A 192 5.27 7.32 -16.67
CA ALA A 192 6.02 8.48 -16.21
C ALA A 192 7.37 8.60 -16.94
N THR A 193 7.73 9.84 -17.29
CA THR A 193 9.01 10.14 -17.94
C THR A 193 10.14 10.30 -16.91
N VAL A 194 11.39 10.39 -17.38
CA VAL A 194 12.52 10.73 -16.48
C VAL A 194 12.31 12.11 -15.84
N GLU A 195 11.75 13.07 -16.58
CA GLU A 195 11.46 14.40 -16.05
C GLU A 195 10.41 14.36 -14.93
N ASP A 196 9.45 13.43 -14.99
CA ASP A 196 8.49 13.25 -13.91
C ASP A 196 9.15 12.65 -12.66
N LEU A 197 10.06 11.69 -12.84
CA LEU A 197 10.84 11.12 -11.74
C LEU A 197 11.75 12.14 -11.07
N LYS A 198 12.33 13.08 -11.82
CA LYS A 198 13.18 14.15 -11.28
C LYS A 198 12.41 15.13 -10.37
N LYS A 199 11.09 15.23 -10.53
CA LYS A 199 10.22 16.10 -9.71
C LYS A 199 9.87 15.50 -8.35
N LEU A 200 10.16 14.21 -8.13
CA LEU A 200 9.87 13.54 -6.87
C LEU A 200 10.71 14.13 -5.73
N LYS A 201 10.06 14.46 -4.62
CA LYS A 201 10.68 15.08 -3.43
C LYS A 201 10.42 14.30 -2.14
N ASN A 202 9.90 13.08 -2.25
CA ASN A 202 9.70 12.20 -1.10
C ASN A 202 11.04 11.89 -0.43
N LYS A 203 11.01 11.63 0.88
CA LYS A 203 12.21 11.22 1.63
C LYS A 203 12.73 9.87 1.14
N THR A 204 11.82 8.95 0.79
CA THR A 204 12.18 7.66 0.21
C THR A 204 11.30 7.35 -0.99
N VAL A 205 11.92 6.91 -2.09
CA VAL A 205 11.23 6.45 -3.29
C VAL A 205 11.63 5.00 -3.57
N VAL A 206 10.67 4.10 -3.49
CA VAL A 206 10.86 2.66 -3.73
C VAL A 206 10.32 2.30 -5.09
N PHE A 207 11.17 1.87 -6.01
CA PHE A 207 10.81 1.32 -7.31
C PHE A 207 10.60 -0.19 -7.20
N GLN A 208 9.35 -0.65 -7.19
CA GLN A 208 8.98 -2.05 -7.01
C GLN A 208 8.49 -2.67 -8.32
N ASN A 209 9.10 -3.79 -8.75
CA ASN A 209 8.74 -4.50 -10.00
C ASN A 209 8.87 -3.66 -11.29
N LEU A 210 9.66 -2.58 -11.28
CA LEU A 210 9.74 -1.60 -12.38
C LEU A 210 10.85 -1.88 -13.40
N TRP A 211 11.02 -3.13 -13.81
CA TRP A 211 12.01 -3.48 -14.85
C TRP A 211 11.83 -2.70 -16.16
N VAL A 212 10.57 -2.42 -16.51
CA VAL A 212 10.21 -1.65 -17.71
C VAL A 212 10.81 -0.24 -17.68
N MET A 213 10.95 0.36 -16.50
CA MET A 213 11.49 1.71 -16.32
C MET A 213 12.99 1.74 -15.99
N ARG A 214 13.72 0.63 -16.15
CA ARG A 214 15.14 0.56 -15.78
C ARG A 214 16.00 1.67 -16.41
N ASN A 215 15.79 1.97 -17.69
CA ASN A 215 16.52 3.03 -18.39
C ASN A 215 16.21 4.40 -17.78
N ASN A 216 14.94 4.66 -17.45
CA ASN A 216 14.52 5.90 -16.81
C ASN A 216 15.13 6.05 -15.41
N ILE A 217 15.21 4.96 -14.65
CA ILE A 217 15.83 4.93 -13.32
C ILE A 217 17.34 5.18 -13.41
N ILE A 218 18.04 4.56 -14.37
CA ILE A 218 19.47 4.80 -14.61
C ILE A 218 19.71 6.28 -14.96
N LEU A 219 18.90 6.85 -15.86
CA LEU A 219 19.01 8.27 -16.25
C LEU A 219 18.69 9.22 -15.10
N LEU A 220 17.71 8.88 -14.25
CA LEU A 220 17.42 9.63 -13.03
C LEU A 220 18.65 9.68 -12.12
N ILE A 221 19.27 8.52 -11.87
CA ILE A 221 20.44 8.41 -10.99
C ILE A 221 21.62 9.18 -11.58
N LYS A 222 21.88 9.05 -12.89
CA LYS A 222 22.91 9.83 -13.58
C LYS A 222 22.70 11.34 -13.43
N HIS A 223 21.48 11.81 -13.59
CA HIS A 223 21.15 13.23 -13.39
C HIS A 223 21.37 13.69 -11.94
N GLN A 224 21.03 12.86 -10.95
CA GLN A 224 21.30 13.16 -9.54
C GLN A 224 22.82 13.26 -9.27
N MET A 225 23.64 12.44 -9.95
CA MET A 225 25.11 12.55 -9.88
C MET A 225 25.61 13.87 -10.47
N GLU A 226 25.15 14.22 -11.67
CA GLU A 226 25.60 15.42 -12.40
C GLU A 226 25.24 16.72 -11.65
N THR A 227 24.06 16.75 -11.03
CA THR A 227 23.55 17.96 -10.37
C THR A 227 24.18 18.24 -9.00
N LYS A 228 24.94 17.28 -8.41
CA LYS A 228 25.64 17.40 -7.11
C LYS A 228 24.78 17.92 -5.95
N LYS A 229 23.46 17.86 -6.07
CA LYS A 229 22.53 18.28 -5.02
C LYS A 229 22.02 17.04 -4.32
N ALA A 230 22.40 16.86 -3.05
CA ALA A 230 21.72 15.91 -2.19
C ALA A 230 20.27 16.37 -2.02
N THR A 231 19.35 15.75 -2.74
CA THR A 231 17.90 16.01 -2.59
C THR A 231 17.36 15.52 -1.24
N GLY A 232 18.16 14.76 -0.49
CA GLY A 232 17.73 14.08 0.73
C GLY A 232 16.85 12.84 0.45
N THR A 233 16.63 12.51 -0.82
CA THR A 233 15.82 11.36 -1.25
C THR A 233 16.66 10.10 -1.32
N THR A 234 16.21 9.06 -0.63
CA THR A 234 16.72 7.68 -0.75
C THR A 234 15.97 6.93 -1.84
N PHE A 235 16.68 6.39 -2.84
CA PHE A 235 16.07 5.54 -3.85
C PHE A 235 16.29 4.07 -3.50
N VAL A 236 15.23 3.27 -3.51
CA VAL A 236 15.29 1.82 -3.27
C VAL A 236 14.71 1.13 -4.49
N ILE A 237 15.40 0.13 -5.01
CA ILE A 237 14.90 -0.67 -6.13
C ILE A 237 14.65 -2.08 -5.62
N SER A 238 13.39 -2.49 -5.65
CA SER A 238 12.92 -3.76 -5.07
C SER A 238 12.35 -4.66 -6.16
N ILE A 239 12.88 -5.87 -6.28
CA ILE A 239 12.49 -6.79 -7.34
C ILE A 239 12.32 -8.20 -6.77
N LYS A 240 11.27 -8.89 -7.22
CA LYS A 240 11.00 -10.27 -6.79
C LYS A 240 12.02 -11.27 -7.31
N ASN A 241 12.37 -11.15 -8.59
CA ASN A 241 13.22 -12.10 -9.28
C ASN A 241 14.70 -11.72 -9.12
N LYS A 242 15.49 -12.67 -8.61
CA LYS A 242 16.95 -12.55 -8.43
C LYS A 242 17.67 -12.24 -9.74
N ASP A 243 17.22 -12.80 -10.86
CA ASP A 243 17.87 -12.64 -12.16
C ASP A 243 17.71 -11.21 -12.69
N PHE A 244 16.55 -10.59 -12.44
CA PHE A 244 16.32 -9.18 -12.79
C PHE A 244 17.17 -8.25 -11.94
N ILE A 245 17.34 -8.52 -10.63
CA ILE A 245 18.26 -7.75 -9.77
C ILE A 245 19.68 -7.83 -10.34
N ASN A 246 20.16 -9.03 -10.64
CA ASN A 246 21.52 -9.22 -11.15
C ASN A 246 21.71 -8.56 -12.51
N LYS A 247 20.70 -8.57 -13.37
CA LYS A 247 20.75 -7.88 -14.66
C LYS A 247 20.77 -6.36 -14.48
N MET A 248 19.98 -5.82 -13.56
CA MET A 248 20.00 -4.40 -13.21
C MET A 248 21.37 -3.98 -12.69
N LEU A 249 21.96 -4.77 -11.78
CA LEU A 249 23.30 -4.52 -11.24
C LEU A 249 24.33 -4.41 -12.37
N ARG A 250 24.33 -5.34 -13.33
CA ARG A 250 25.22 -5.28 -14.50
C ARG A 250 25.00 -4.03 -15.36
N GLU A 251 23.76 -3.63 -15.58
CA GLU A 251 23.45 -2.39 -16.33
C GLU A 251 23.95 -1.14 -15.57
N PHE A 252 23.90 -1.15 -14.24
CA PHE A 252 24.47 -0.10 -13.41
C PHE A 252 26.00 -0.10 -13.46
N GLU A 253 26.66 -1.26 -13.36
CA GLU A 253 28.12 -1.39 -13.50
C GLU A 253 28.59 -0.86 -14.86
N GLN A 254 27.87 -1.20 -15.94
CA GLN A 254 28.15 -0.66 -17.27
C GLN A 254 27.96 0.86 -17.36
N ALA A 255 26.93 1.40 -16.70
CA ALA A 255 26.63 2.82 -16.74
C ALA A 255 27.60 3.67 -15.88
N PHE A 256 28.16 3.10 -14.81
CA PHE A 256 28.84 3.87 -13.76
C PHE A 256 30.27 3.39 -13.40
N GLY A 257 30.75 2.27 -13.96
CA GLY A 257 32.13 1.76 -13.77
C GLY A 257 32.25 0.47 -12.94
N GLU A 258 33.44 -0.13 -12.93
CA GLU A 258 33.70 -1.47 -12.36
C GLU A 258 33.47 -1.56 -10.84
N SER A 259 32.67 -2.56 -10.44
CA SER A 259 32.41 -2.95 -9.06
C SER A 259 33.50 -3.86 -8.51
N ARG A 260 33.76 -3.76 -7.21
CA ARG A 260 34.38 -4.83 -6.42
C ARG A 260 33.41 -5.19 -5.28
N CYS A 261 32.64 -6.26 -5.48
CA CYS A 261 31.74 -6.92 -4.50
C CYS A 261 30.35 -6.29 -4.25
N ASP A 262 29.55 -6.96 -3.39
CA ASP A 262 28.14 -6.69 -3.02
C ASP A 262 27.83 -5.26 -2.50
N LEU A 263 28.87 -4.44 -2.38
CA LEU A 263 28.85 -2.99 -2.23
C LEU A 263 29.69 -2.38 -3.36
N PHE A 264 29.14 -1.43 -4.11
CA PHE A 264 29.97 -0.58 -4.96
C PHE A 264 29.70 0.89 -4.68
N PHE A 265 30.81 1.63 -4.59
CA PHE A 265 30.82 3.08 -4.44
C PHE A 265 31.05 3.69 -5.81
N ILE A 266 30.10 4.50 -6.29
CA ILE A 266 30.33 5.31 -7.48
C ILE A 266 30.78 6.68 -6.99
N ALA A 267 32.06 7.00 -7.16
CA ALA A 267 32.57 8.33 -6.83
C ALA A 267 31.99 9.36 -7.81
N ILE A 268 31.33 10.39 -7.29
CA ILE A 268 30.81 11.53 -8.08
C ILE A 268 31.87 12.64 -8.13
N ASN A 269 32.51 12.92 -7.00
CA ASN A 269 33.67 13.81 -6.82
C ASN A 269 34.33 13.50 -5.46
N ASN A 270 35.30 14.32 -5.02
CA ASN A 270 35.98 14.14 -3.73
C ASN A 270 35.04 14.21 -2.51
N GLU A 271 33.82 14.74 -2.67
CA GLU A 271 32.89 15.05 -1.58
C GLU A 271 31.57 14.27 -1.65
N LEU A 272 31.29 13.50 -2.71
CA LEU A 272 30.02 12.80 -2.91
C LEU A 272 30.26 11.41 -3.53
N ARG A 273 29.62 10.39 -2.96
CA ARG A 273 29.63 9.01 -3.46
C ARG A 273 28.21 8.47 -3.53
N ILE A 274 27.92 7.61 -4.49
CA ILE A 274 26.71 6.78 -4.44
C ILE A 274 27.08 5.48 -3.76
N LEU A 275 26.39 5.18 -2.66
CA LEU A 275 26.42 3.87 -2.02
C LEU A 275 25.31 3.02 -2.64
N VAL A 276 25.71 1.99 -3.40
CA VAL A 276 24.81 0.95 -3.88
C VAL A 276 25.13 -0.35 -3.19
N TYR A 277 24.14 -0.94 -2.53
CA TYR A 277 24.30 -2.24 -1.89
C TYR A 277 23.03 -3.08 -1.97
N LYS A 278 23.25 -4.39 -1.99
CA LYS A 278 22.19 -5.39 -2.06
C LYS A 278 21.83 -5.86 -0.66
N VAL A 279 20.54 -5.88 -0.38
CA VAL A 279 19.99 -6.47 0.84
C VAL A 279 19.07 -7.62 0.43
N LYS A 280 19.23 -8.75 1.10
CA LYS A 280 18.26 -9.84 1.04
C LYS A 280 17.33 -9.69 2.24
N ASP A 281 16.07 -9.40 1.96
CA ASP A 281 15.03 -9.25 2.98
C ASP A 281 14.09 -10.46 2.89
N SER A 282 14.03 -11.27 3.95
CA SER A 282 13.24 -12.51 3.94
C SER A 282 11.76 -12.31 4.30
N GLU A 283 11.35 -11.12 4.73
CA GLU A 283 10.00 -10.89 5.29
C GLU A 283 9.01 -10.21 4.31
N GLU A 284 9.49 -9.70 3.17
CA GLU A 284 8.66 -9.02 2.17
C GLU A 284 8.45 -9.80 0.87
N GLY A 285 7.36 -9.49 0.15
CA GLY A 285 7.04 -10.12 -1.14
C GLY A 285 8.03 -9.85 -2.27
N CYS A 286 9.02 -8.98 -2.07
CA CYS A 286 10.17 -8.74 -2.96
C CYS A 286 11.47 -8.92 -2.16
N PRO A 287 12.08 -10.12 -2.16
CA PRO A 287 13.13 -10.45 -1.20
C PRO A 287 14.50 -9.84 -1.53
N TYR A 288 14.62 -9.16 -2.66
CA TYR A 288 15.87 -8.52 -3.08
C TYR A 288 15.64 -7.02 -3.22
N LYS A 289 16.43 -6.26 -2.47
CA LYS A 289 16.43 -4.80 -2.49
C LYS A 289 17.83 -4.31 -2.88
N MET A 290 17.87 -3.30 -3.73
CA MET A 290 19.06 -2.53 -4.03
C MET A 290 18.81 -1.12 -3.49
N ILE A 291 19.65 -0.68 -2.55
CA ILE A 291 19.52 0.66 -1.97
C ILE A 291 20.53 1.55 -2.68
N VAL A 292 20.08 2.72 -3.16
CA VAL A 292 20.89 3.70 -3.86
C VAL A 292 20.81 5.01 -3.08
N ASN A 293 21.88 5.31 -2.34
CA ASN A 293 21.99 6.53 -1.54
C ASN A 293 23.11 7.42 -2.05
N LEU A 294 22.83 8.72 -2.14
CA LEU A 294 23.86 9.74 -2.27
C LEU A 294 24.42 10.02 -0.87
N ILE A 295 25.72 9.78 -0.65
CA ILE A 295 26.42 10.05 0.61
C ILE A 295 27.53 11.08 0.39
N LEU A 296 27.87 11.84 1.42
CA LEU A 296 29.07 12.68 1.40
C LEU A 296 30.32 11.78 1.46
N GLY A 297 31.34 12.12 0.68
CA GLY A 297 32.66 11.52 0.71
C GLY A 297 33.37 11.92 1.99
N LEU A 298 33.78 10.92 2.78
CA LEU A 298 34.80 11.07 3.81
C LEU A 298 36.15 11.41 3.19
#